data_AF-A0A3D1KBX7-F1
#
_entry.id   AF-A0A3D1KBX7-F1
#
_cell.length_a   1.000
_cell.length_b   1.000
_cell.length_c   1.000
_cell.angle_alpha   90.00
_cell.angle_beta   90.00
_cell.angle_gamma   90.00
#
_symmetry.space_group_name_H-M   'P 1'
#
loop_
_entity.id
_entity.type
_entity.pdbx_description
1 polymer ?
#
loop_
_entity_poly.entity_id
_entity_poly.type
_entity_poly.pdbx_seq_one_letter_code
_entity_poly.pdbx_strand_id
1 'polypeptide(L)'
;MKKMTVVMVAGCLLSGVVFLTGNSVSGQDEKPADANADKGKAPKVAPQNPAGGQGGQRQGPRNFDPEKMKQQLMDNLKESLSATDEEWKVLQPLVEKVMTLSREMRASQGRMGFGPGGRRGGPGADAAQPTTEIGKANKALEEALDNSKSTPEDVKASLTAVREAKKKSEQALAKAKEDLLKVATPRQEARLVQMGIID
;
A
#
# COMPACT_ATOMS: atom_id res chain seq x y z
N MET A 1 3.65 -37.43 36.50
CA MET A 1 3.43 -38.34 35.35
C MET A 1 3.15 -37.51 34.11
N LYS A 2 3.78 -37.91 33.01
CA LYS A 2 4.06 -37.15 31.78
C LYS A 2 2.81 -36.66 31.07
N LYS A 3 2.83 -35.41 30.57
CA LYS A 3 2.13 -35.03 29.33
C LYS A 3 3.11 -34.31 28.43
N MET A 4 3.42 -35.00 27.33
CA MET A 4 4.47 -34.71 26.37
C MET A 4 4.11 -33.51 25.51
N THR A 5 4.96 -32.48 25.55
CA THR A 5 4.97 -31.39 24.58
C THR A 5 5.62 -31.90 23.31
N VAL A 6 4.82 -32.09 22.26
CA VAL A 6 5.30 -32.34 20.90
C VAL A 6 5.80 -31.01 20.34
N VAL A 7 7.12 -30.87 20.27
CA VAL A 7 7.81 -29.80 19.54
C VAL A 7 7.93 -30.27 18.10
N MET A 8 7.14 -29.70 17.20
CA MET A 8 7.29 -29.90 15.76
C MET A 8 8.32 -28.89 15.24
N VAL A 9 9.57 -29.33 15.12
CA VAL A 9 10.63 -28.61 14.42
C VAL A 9 10.49 -28.90 12.92
N ALA A 10 9.96 -27.94 12.16
CA ALA A 10 10.06 -27.95 10.71
C ALA A 10 11.26 -27.09 10.30
N GLY A 11 12.37 -27.76 10.00
CA GLY A 11 13.58 -27.15 9.48
C GLY A 11 13.39 -26.67 8.04
N CYS A 12 13.61 -25.38 7.80
CA CYS A 12 13.81 -24.84 6.46
C CYS A 12 15.33 -24.77 6.22
N LEU A 13 15.79 -25.70 5.39
CA LEU A 13 17.18 -25.81 4.93
C LEU A 13 17.54 -24.61 4.04
N LEU A 14 18.74 -24.11 4.30
CA LEU A 14 19.48 -23.13 3.53
C LEU A 14 19.65 -23.59 2.07
N SER A 15 19.36 -22.70 1.13
CA SER A 15 19.90 -22.79 -0.24
C SER A 15 20.40 -21.40 -0.62
N GLY A 16 21.69 -21.20 -0.39
CA GLY A 16 22.43 -20.05 -0.89
C GLY A 16 22.67 -20.21 -2.38
N VAL A 17 22.38 -19.14 -3.14
CA VAL A 17 22.83 -19.01 -4.52
C VAL A 17 24.01 -18.04 -4.52
N VAL A 18 25.19 -18.60 -4.75
CA VAL A 18 26.43 -17.88 -5.05
C VAL A 18 26.36 -17.43 -6.51
N PHE A 19 26.38 -16.12 -6.75
CA PHE A 19 26.70 -15.57 -8.07
C PHE A 19 28.12 -15.00 -8.02
N LEU A 20 29.03 -15.67 -8.71
CA LEU A 20 30.40 -15.24 -8.93
C LEU A 20 30.76 -15.61 -10.37
N THR A 21 30.71 -14.64 -11.28
CA THR A 21 31.53 -14.61 -12.49
C THR A 21 31.89 -13.15 -12.77
N GLY A 22 33.20 -12.90 -12.82
CA GLY A 22 33.79 -11.68 -13.36
C GLY A 22 34.37 -11.91 -14.76
N ASN A 23 35.05 -10.86 -15.25
CA ASN A 23 35.70 -10.66 -16.55
C ASN A 23 34.75 -10.27 -17.71
N SER A 24 35.04 -9.32 -18.61
CA SER A 24 36.32 -8.68 -18.96
C SER A 24 36.13 -7.32 -19.68
N VAL A 25 37.20 -6.53 -19.57
CA VAL A 25 37.76 -5.38 -20.33
C VAL A 25 37.49 -5.27 -21.85
N SER A 26 37.68 -4.03 -22.35
CA SER A 26 38.04 -3.53 -23.72
C SER A 26 36.90 -2.74 -24.38
N GLY A 27 37.08 -1.61 -25.04
CA GLY A 27 38.24 -0.83 -25.43
C GLY A 27 37.73 0.43 -26.17
N GLN A 28 38.50 1.50 -26.10
CA GLN A 28 38.27 2.77 -26.77
C GLN A 28 38.51 2.73 -28.28
N ASP A 29 37.99 3.78 -28.93
CA ASP A 29 38.40 4.38 -30.19
C ASP A 29 38.01 3.68 -31.50
N GLU A 30 37.15 4.33 -32.29
CA GLU A 30 37.64 5.04 -33.47
C GLU A 30 36.61 6.04 -34.01
N LYS A 31 37.07 7.27 -34.17
CA LYS A 31 36.49 8.36 -34.96
C LYS A 31 37.25 8.37 -36.28
N PRO A 32 36.60 8.69 -37.41
CA PRO A 32 37.23 9.54 -38.39
C PRO A 32 36.47 10.85 -38.56
N ALA A 33 37.25 11.93 -38.63
CA ALA A 33 36.87 13.21 -39.21
C ALA A 33 36.60 13.01 -40.72
N ASP A 34 35.83 13.86 -41.42
CA ASP A 34 36.23 15.17 -41.94
C ASP A 34 34.95 15.88 -42.44
N ALA A 35 34.62 17.10 -42.00
CA ALA A 35 35.05 18.41 -42.52
C ALA A 35 34.57 18.76 -43.95
N ASN A 36 33.51 19.58 -44.03
CA ASN A 36 33.31 20.72 -44.97
C ASN A 36 31.96 21.37 -44.61
N ALA A 37 31.91 22.50 -43.90
CA ALA A 37 32.01 23.87 -44.40
C ALA A 37 31.00 24.19 -45.52
N ASP A 38 29.99 25.02 -45.24
CA ASP A 38 29.82 26.36 -45.84
C ASP A 38 28.36 26.90 -45.71
N LYS A 39 28.27 28.13 -45.22
CA LYS A 39 27.23 29.18 -45.40
C LYS A 39 25.73 28.89 -45.21
N GLY A 40 25.15 29.70 -44.31
CA GLY A 40 24.10 30.64 -44.76
C GLY A 40 22.68 30.44 -44.22
N LYS A 41 22.36 31.22 -43.17
CA LYS A 41 21.10 31.97 -43.00
C LYS A 41 19.77 31.20 -43.19
N ALA A 42 19.20 30.69 -42.09
CA ALA A 42 17.80 30.22 -42.05
C ALA A 42 16.89 31.25 -41.34
N PRO A 43 15.64 31.46 -41.81
CA PRO A 43 14.75 32.53 -41.36
C PRO A 43 13.96 32.15 -40.09
N LYS A 44 13.60 33.20 -39.33
CA LYS A 44 12.69 33.19 -38.18
C LYS A 44 11.28 32.79 -38.64
N VAL A 45 10.83 31.59 -38.28
CA VAL A 45 9.42 31.17 -38.44
C VAL A 45 8.81 31.03 -37.05
N ALA A 46 7.88 31.91 -36.73
CA ALA A 46 7.00 31.77 -35.58
C ALA A 46 5.97 30.67 -35.86
N PRO A 47 5.66 29.77 -34.92
CA PRO A 47 4.47 28.93 -35.06
C PRO A 47 3.25 29.72 -34.58
N GLN A 48 2.53 30.31 -35.54
CA GLN A 48 1.09 30.54 -35.40
C GLN A 48 0.40 29.20 -35.63
N ASN A 49 -0.32 28.69 -34.63
CA ASN A 49 -1.37 27.71 -34.84
C ASN A 49 -2.67 28.30 -34.29
N PRO A 50 -3.73 28.46 -35.11
CA PRO A 50 -5.01 28.99 -34.67
C PRO A 50 -5.89 27.88 -34.07
N ALA A 51 -6.48 28.21 -32.93
CA ALA A 51 -7.79 27.82 -32.42
C ALA A 51 -8.35 26.40 -32.67
N GLY A 52 -8.62 25.68 -31.57
CA GLY A 52 -9.76 24.77 -31.48
C GLY A 52 -9.56 23.59 -30.53
N GLY A 53 -10.12 23.66 -29.32
CA GLY A 53 -10.33 22.46 -28.49
C GLY A 53 -10.00 22.61 -27.02
N GLN A 54 -10.90 23.26 -26.28
CA GLN A 54 -11.24 22.92 -24.90
C GLN A 54 -10.06 22.89 -23.92
N GLY A 55 -9.81 24.06 -23.31
CA GLY A 55 -9.09 24.12 -22.04
C GLY A 55 -9.72 23.13 -21.08
N GLY A 56 -9.03 22.01 -20.85
CA GLY A 56 -9.33 21.08 -19.79
C GLY A 56 -9.29 21.89 -18.52
N GLN A 57 -10.48 22.25 -18.04
CA GLN A 57 -10.65 22.82 -16.72
C GLN A 57 -9.86 21.90 -15.80
N ARG A 58 -8.78 22.45 -15.22
CA ARG A 58 -8.16 21.91 -14.03
C ARG A 58 -9.29 21.86 -13.02
N GLN A 59 -9.96 20.72 -12.98
CA GLN A 59 -11.01 20.43 -12.03
C GLN A 59 -10.29 20.51 -10.69
N GLY A 60 -10.43 21.66 -10.02
CA GLY A 60 -10.01 21.85 -8.64
C GLY A 60 -10.59 20.72 -7.80
N PRO A 61 -10.02 20.44 -6.62
CA PRO A 61 -10.35 19.26 -5.84
C PRO A 61 -11.88 19.10 -5.79
N ARG A 62 -12.41 18.12 -6.51
CA ARG A 62 -13.84 17.80 -6.45
C ARG A 62 -14.13 17.65 -4.97
N ASN A 63 -15.17 18.32 -4.47
CA ASN A 63 -15.60 18.22 -3.09
C ASN A 63 -15.91 16.74 -2.80
N PHE A 64 -14.91 16.02 -2.33
CA PHE A 64 -14.88 14.55 -2.30
C PHE A 64 -15.45 14.16 -0.94
N ASP A 65 -16.76 13.95 -0.90
CA ASP A 65 -17.44 13.52 0.33
C ASP A 65 -17.05 12.05 0.64
N PRO A 66 -16.30 11.80 1.74
CA PRO A 66 -15.85 10.46 2.16
C PRO A 66 -16.98 9.45 2.27
N GLU A 67 -18.14 9.89 2.76
CA GLU A 67 -19.29 9.01 2.99
C GLU A 67 -19.93 8.63 1.66
N LYS A 68 -20.07 9.59 0.73
CA LYS A 68 -20.62 9.31 -0.60
C LYS A 68 -19.74 8.33 -1.38
N MET A 69 -18.43 8.44 -1.27
CA MET A 69 -17.52 7.45 -1.88
C MET A 69 -17.66 6.07 -1.25
N LYS A 70 -17.78 6.00 0.09
CA LYS A 70 -17.96 4.73 0.79
C LYS A 70 -19.24 4.06 0.30
N GLN A 71 -20.33 4.81 0.19
CA GLN A 71 -21.62 4.32 -0.33
C GLN A 71 -21.47 3.80 -1.76
N GLN A 72 -20.90 4.59 -2.67
CA GLN A 72 -20.68 4.17 -4.07
C GLN A 72 -19.82 2.89 -4.17
N LEU A 73 -18.79 2.77 -3.34
CA LEU A 73 -17.97 1.57 -3.27
C LEU A 73 -18.79 0.35 -2.82
N MET A 74 -19.64 0.51 -1.82
CA MET A 74 -20.50 -0.55 -1.30
C MET A 74 -21.57 -0.97 -2.30
N ASP A 75 -22.19 -0.02 -3.01
CA ASP A 75 -23.18 -0.31 -4.05
C ASP A 75 -22.56 -1.08 -5.22
N ASN A 76 -21.38 -0.65 -5.68
CA ASN A 76 -20.61 -1.34 -6.72
C ASN A 76 -20.23 -2.77 -6.27
N LEU A 77 -19.86 -2.94 -5.00
CA LEU A 77 -19.52 -4.26 -4.44
C LEU A 77 -20.75 -5.16 -4.43
N LYS A 78 -21.88 -4.69 -3.95
CA LYS A 78 -23.14 -5.43 -3.96
C LYS A 78 -23.50 -5.93 -5.35
N GLU A 79 -23.43 -5.06 -6.35
CA GLU A 79 -23.70 -5.40 -7.75
C GLU A 79 -22.71 -6.45 -8.27
N SER A 80 -21.40 -6.27 -7.99
CA SER A 80 -20.35 -7.19 -8.43
C SER A 80 -20.50 -8.60 -7.84
N LEU A 81 -21.03 -8.69 -6.61
CA LEU A 81 -21.34 -9.93 -5.92
C LEU A 81 -22.69 -10.51 -6.33
N SER A 82 -23.50 -9.75 -7.08
CA SER A 82 -24.87 -10.08 -7.46
C SER A 82 -25.70 -10.52 -6.26
N ALA A 83 -25.47 -9.88 -5.10
CA ALA A 83 -26.14 -10.21 -3.84
C ALA A 83 -27.54 -9.59 -3.78
N THR A 84 -28.52 -10.36 -3.29
CA THR A 84 -29.86 -9.81 -3.05
C THR A 84 -29.83 -8.80 -1.90
N ASP A 85 -30.92 -8.06 -1.69
CA ASP A 85 -31.03 -7.12 -0.57
C ASP A 85 -30.90 -7.81 0.79
N GLU A 86 -31.43 -9.02 0.91
CA GLU A 86 -31.37 -9.85 2.12
C GLU A 86 -29.96 -10.39 2.36
N GLU A 87 -29.32 -10.92 1.33
CA GLU A 87 -27.93 -11.39 1.42
C GLU A 87 -26.97 -10.24 1.73
N TRP A 88 -27.18 -9.09 1.07
CA TRP A 88 -26.35 -7.91 1.27
C TRP A 88 -26.44 -7.36 2.69
N LYS A 89 -27.62 -7.38 3.32
CA LYS A 89 -27.77 -6.99 4.74
C LYS A 89 -26.86 -7.81 5.67
N VAL A 90 -26.58 -9.06 5.34
CA VAL A 90 -25.69 -9.94 6.11
C VAL A 90 -24.23 -9.75 5.70
N LEU A 91 -23.95 -9.67 4.40
CA LEU A 91 -22.60 -9.58 3.85
C LEU A 91 -21.95 -8.21 4.10
N GLN A 92 -22.70 -7.11 3.95
CA GLN A 92 -22.20 -5.74 4.03
C GLN A 92 -21.34 -5.48 5.28
N PRO A 93 -21.82 -5.72 6.52
CA PRO A 93 -21.02 -5.44 7.71
C PRO A 93 -19.72 -6.27 7.79
N LEU A 94 -19.70 -7.47 7.21
CA LEU A 94 -18.52 -8.34 7.19
C LEU A 94 -17.50 -7.87 6.13
N VAL A 95 -17.98 -7.51 4.94
CA VAL A 95 -17.16 -6.90 3.89
C VAL A 95 -16.55 -5.58 4.38
N GLU A 96 -17.36 -4.71 4.99
CA GLU A 96 -16.89 -3.45 5.57
C GLU A 96 -15.79 -3.68 6.62
N LYS A 97 -15.97 -4.68 7.48
CA LYS A 97 -14.98 -5.05 8.50
C LYS A 97 -13.68 -5.54 7.89
N VAL A 98 -13.73 -6.43 6.88
CA VAL A 98 -12.53 -6.92 6.18
C VAL A 98 -11.80 -5.78 5.48
N MET A 99 -12.52 -4.91 4.76
CA MET A 99 -11.92 -3.77 4.07
C MET A 99 -11.29 -2.77 5.04
N THR A 100 -11.94 -2.51 6.16
CA THR A 100 -11.42 -1.62 7.22
C THR A 100 -10.13 -2.19 7.81
N LEU A 101 -10.15 -3.43 8.31
CA LEU A 101 -8.97 -4.08 8.88
C LEU A 101 -7.82 -4.21 7.85
N SER A 102 -8.15 -4.52 6.59
CA SER A 102 -7.15 -4.58 5.52
C SER A 102 -6.53 -3.21 5.22
N ARG A 103 -7.32 -2.14 5.27
CA ARG A 103 -6.83 -0.76 5.12
C ARG A 103 -5.92 -0.38 6.28
N GLU A 104 -6.32 -0.68 7.51
CA GLU A 104 -5.50 -0.41 8.70
C GLU A 104 -4.14 -1.13 8.62
N MET A 105 -4.15 -2.40 8.21
CA MET A 105 -2.94 -3.19 7.97
C MET A 105 -2.04 -2.53 6.90
N ARG A 106 -2.60 -2.15 5.75
CA ARG A 106 -1.83 -1.50 4.66
C ARG A 106 -1.30 -0.12 5.05
N ALA A 107 -2.09 0.68 5.76
CA ALA A 107 -1.68 1.98 6.28
C ALA A 107 -0.51 1.82 7.26
N SER A 108 -0.56 0.80 8.13
CA SER A 108 0.50 0.53 9.11
C SER A 108 1.82 0.07 8.51
N GLN A 109 1.80 -0.49 7.29
CA GLN A 109 2.97 -0.94 6.55
C GLN A 109 3.63 0.18 5.72
N GLY A 110 3.16 1.43 5.85
CA GLY A 110 3.69 2.55 5.07
C GLY A 110 3.38 2.47 3.57
N ARG A 111 2.55 1.50 3.14
CA ARG A 111 2.17 1.30 1.74
C ARG A 111 1.07 2.26 1.25
N MET A 112 0.47 3.02 2.16
CA MET A 112 -0.61 3.95 1.84
C MET A 112 -0.25 5.33 2.39
N GLY A 113 0.63 6.05 1.69
CA GLY A 113 1.06 7.39 2.11
C GLY A 113 2.28 7.99 1.41
N PHE A 114 3.07 7.20 0.68
CA PHE A 114 4.28 7.69 0.00
C PHE A 114 4.19 7.54 -1.52
N GLY A 115 3.18 8.16 -2.14
CA GLY A 115 3.30 8.50 -3.57
C GLY A 115 4.51 9.42 -3.78
N PRO A 116 5.15 9.44 -4.98
CA PRO A 116 6.30 10.29 -5.27
C PRO A 116 5.90 11.78 -5.21
N GLY A 117 5.96 12.35 -4.01
CA GLY A 117 5.42 13.66 -3.64
C GLY A 117 5.05 13.78 -2.16
N GLY A 118 4.80 12.66 -1.47
CA GLY A 118 4.48 12.60 -0.04
C GLY A 118 5.72 12.64 0.87
N ARG A 119 6.72 13.45 0.54
CA ARG A 119 7.80 13.73 1.49
C ARG A 119 7.19 14.53 2.64
N ARG A 120 7.24 13.94 3.84
CA ARG A 120 7.64 14.58 5.09
C ARG A 120 7.47 16.12 5.10
N GLY A 121 6.47 16.59 5.83
CA GLY A 121 6.42 17.98 6.31
C GLY A 121 5.87 18.99 5.31
N GLY A 122 4.54 19.08 5.24
CA GLY A 122 3.86 20.33 4.94
C GLY A 122 3.31 20.91 6.27
N PRO A 123 3.38 22.23 6.53
CA PRO A 123 2.78 22.83 7.72
C PRO A 123 1.28 22.50 7.73
N GLY A 124 0.85 21.61 8.63
CA GLY A 124 -0.52 21.10 8.68
C GLY A 124 -0.68 19.57 8.67
N ALA A 125 0.42 18.80 8.55
CA ALA A 125 0.39 17.35 8.72
C ALA A 125 0.38 16.87 10.20
N ASP A 126 0.20 17.80 11.15
CA ASP A 126 0.28 17.54 12.59
C ASP A 126 -1.04 17.04 13.23
N ALA A 127 -2.08 16.71 12.45
CA ALA A 127 -3.41 16.49 13.02
C ALA A 127 -4.12 15.18 12.62
N ALA A 128 -3.45 14.23 11.97
CA ALA A 128 -3.99 12.87 11.87
C ALA A 128 -3.32 11.99 12.92
N GLN A 129 -3.77 12.09 14.18
CA GLN A 129 -3.36 11.14 15.23
C GLN A 129 -3.58 9.72 14.69
N PRO A 130 -2.62 8.79 14.89
CA PRO A 130 -2.84 7.41 14.52
C PRO A 130 -4.03 6.85 15.33
N THR A 131 -5.16 6.67 14.65
CA THR A 131 -6.39 6.17 15.28
C THR A 131 -6.33 4.64 15.48
N THR A 132 -5.48 3.95 14.72
CA THR A 132 -5.32 2.50 14.79
C THR A 132 -4.31 2.09 15.86
N GLU A 133 -4.49 0.92 16.46
CA GLU A 133 -3.59 0.38 17.49
C GLU A 133 -2.15 0.21 16.98
N ILE A 134 -1.97 -0.27 15.74
CA ILE A 134 -0.64 -0.37 15.13
C ILE A 134 -0.03 1.02 14.92
N GLY A 135 -0.84 2.00 14.50
CA GLY A 135 -0.38 3.38 14.33
C GLY A 135 0.10 3.99 15.65
N LYS A 136 -0.64 3.79 16.74
CA LYS A 136 -0.24 4.26 18.08
C LYS A 136 1.07 3.60 18.54
N ALA A 137 1.20 2.29 18.34
CA ALA A 137 2.42 1.56 18.69
C ALA A 137 3.63 2.03 17.85
N ASN A 138 3.43 2.27 16.55
CA ASN A 138 4.47 2.83 15.68
C ASN A 138 4.89 4.24 16.11
N LYS A 139 3.94 5.09 16.49
CA LYS A 139 4.23 6.44 17.01
C LYS A 139 5.01 6.39 18.32
N ALA A 140 4.64 5.49 19.24
CA ALA A 140 5.38 5.30 20.49
C ALA A 140 6.81 4.78 20.24
N LEU A 141 7.02 3.96 19.21
CA LEU A 141 8.36 3.56 18.78
C LEU A 141 9.15 4.74 18.20
N GLU A 142 8.53 5.56 17.35
CA GLU A 142 9.16 6.76 16.77
C GLU A 142 9.56 7.75 17.88
N GLU A 143 8.66 8.06 18.82
CA GLU A 143 8.94 8.92 19.98
C GLU A 143 10.08 8.38 20.85
N ALA A 144 10.15 7.06 21.07
CA ALA A 144 11.25 6.43 21.81
C ALA A 144 12.59 6.46 21.05
N LEU A 145 12.57 6.50 19.72
CA LEU A 145 13.78 6.60 18.90
C LEU A 145 14.28 8.05 18.79
N ASP A 146 13.36 9.02 18.72
CA ASP A 146 13.68 10.45 18.64
C ASP A 146 14.11 11.03 20.00
N ASN A 147 13.67 10.43 21.10
CA ASN A 147 14.10 10.83 22.43
C ASN A 147 15.50 10.30 22.76
N SER A 148 16.49 11.18 22.70
CA SER A 148 17.88 10.88 23.11
C SER A 148 18.07 10.33 24.53
N LYS A 149 17.05 10.44 25.40
CA LYS A 149 17.06 9.90 26.77
C LYS A 149 16.43 8.50 26.89
N SER A 150 15.83 7.97 25.83
CA SER A 150 15.21 6.65 25.86
C SER A 150 16.25 5.56 26.04
N THR A 151 15.96 4.63 26.93
CA THR A 151 16.83 3.49 27.24
C THR A 151 16.67 2.38 26.20
N PRO A 152 17.64 1.46 26.07
CA PRO A 152 17.48 0.25 25.27
C PRO A 152 16.22 -0.55 25.66
N GLU A 153 15.86 -0.54 26.94
CA GLU A 153 14.66 -1.18 27.47
C GLU A 153 13.38 -0.53 26.95
N ASP A 154 13.34 0.81 26.89
CA ASP A 154 12.20 1.56 26.35
C ASP A 154 11.97 1.23 24.87
N VAL A 155 13.05 1.23 24.07
CA VAL A 155 12.98 0.88 22.65
C VAL A 155 12.53 -0.57 22.46
N LYS A 156 13.01 -1.49 23.28
CA LYS A 156 12.60 -2.91 23.25
C LYS A 156 11.12 -3.09 23.62
N ALA A 157 10.62 -2.33 24.59
CA ALA A 157 9.22 -2.34 24.97
C ALA A 157 8.33 -1.84 23.81
N SER A 158 8.67 -0.70 23.19
CA SER A 158 7.93 -0.17 22.04
C SER A 158 7.97 -1.12 20.83
N LEU A 159 9.11 -1.77 20.54
CA LEU A 159 9.20 -2.79 19.50
C LEU A 159 8.28 -3.99 19.77
N THR A 160 8.17 -4.41 21.03
CA THR A 160 7.27 -5.49 21.43
C THR A 160 5.82 -5.10 21.20
N ALA A 161 5.44 -3.88 21.61
CA ALA A 161 4.11 -3.34 21.39
C ALA A 161 3.72 -3.29 19.89
N VAL A 162 4.64 -2.88 19.01
CA VAL A 162 4.39 -2.88 17.55
C VAL A 162 4.14 -4.30 17.03
N ARG A 163 4.92 -5.28 17.47
CA ARG A 163 4.77 -6.69 17.05
C ARG A 163 3.44 -7.28 17.52
N GLU A 164 3.07 -7.01 18.77
CA GLU A 164 1.79 -7.46 19.33
C GLU A 164 0.59 -6.82 18.63
N ALA A 165 0.66 -5.51 18.36
CA ALA A 165 -0.39 -4.81 17.63
C ALA A 165 -0.58 -5.39 16.22
N LYS A 166 0.50 -5.64 15.48
CA LYS A 166 0.43 -6.28 14.15
C LYS A 166 -0.19 -7.67 14.23
N LYS A 167 0.30 -8.51 15.14
CA LYS A 167 -0.23 -9.87 15.32
C LYS A 167 -1.73 -9.86 15.64
N LYS A 168 -2.17 -8.96 16.51
CA LYS A 168 -3.58 -8.82 16.87
C LYS A 168 -4.44 -8.40 15.68
N SER A 169 -3.97 -7.44 14.88
CA SER A 169 -4.68 -7.00 13.67
C SER A 169 -4.70 -8.07 12.57
N GLU A 170 -3.62 -8.83 12.40
CA GLU A 170 -3.58 -9.99 11.49
C GLU A 170 -4.61 -11.05 11.89
N GLN A 171 -4.67 -11.40 13.18
CA GLN A 171 -5.66 -12.34 13.71
C GLN A 171 -7.10 -11.83 13.53
N ALA A 172 -7.33 -10.53 13.78
CA ALA A 172 -8.63 -9.92 13.58
C ALA A 172 -9.06 -9.93 12.11
N LEU A 173 -8.13 -9.65 11.19
CA LEU A 173 -8.38 -9.69 9.75
C LEU A 173 -8.66 -11.11 9.28
N ALA A 174 -7.86 -12.09 9.68
CA ALA A 174 -8.07 -13.50 9.35
C ALA A 174 -9.47 -13.96 9.80
N LYS A 175 -9.84 -13.68 11.07
CA LYS A 175 -11.16 -14.00 11.58
C LYS A 175 -12.29 -13.30 10.82
N ALA A 176 -12.11 -12.03 10.45
CA ALA A 176 -13.11 -11.30 9.68
C ALA A 176 -13.31 -11.89 8.28
N LYS A 177 -12.24 -12.36 7.63
CA LYS A 177 -12.31 -13.08 6.35
C LYS A 177 -13.04 -14.41 6.50
N GLU A 178 -12.71 -15.20 7.53
CA GLU A 178 -13.41 -16.46 7.83
C GLU A 178 -14.91 -16.24 8.10
N ASP A 179 -15.25 -15.21 8.88
CA ASP A 179 -16.65 -14.90 9.19
C ASP A 179 -17.42 -14.48 7.92
N LEU A 180 -16.78 -13.76 6.99
CA LEU A 180 -17.35 -13.44 5.67
C LEU A 180 -17.55 -14.70 4.81
N LEU A 181 -16.58 -15.62 4.80
CA LEU A 181 -16.66 -16.87 4.04
C LEU A 181 -17.78 -17.80 4.51
N LYS A 182 -18.13 -17.79 5.81
CA LYS A 182 -19.24 -18.62 6.35
C LYS A 182 -20.61 -18.27 5.76
N VAL A 183 -20.78 -17.05 5.26
CA VAL A 183 -22.05 -16.56 4.73
C VAL A 183 -22.02 -16.27 3.23
N ALA A 184 -20.83 -16.20 2.64
CA ALA A 184 -20.67 -16.01 1.20
C ALA A 184 -20.93 -17.32 0.43
N THR A 185 -21.55 -17.20 -0.73
CA THR A 185 -21.65 -18.31 -1.69
C THR A 185 -20.30 -18.51 -2.41
N PRO A 186 -20.03 -19.69 -3.00
CA PRO A 186 -18.78 -19.93 -3.74
C PRO A 186 -18.53 -18.91 -4.87
N ARG A 187 -19.59 -18.43 -5.52
CA ARG A 187 -19.49 -17.40 -6.56
C ARG A 187 -19.09 -16.04 -5.98
N GLN A 188 -19.64 -15.67 -4.82
CA GLN A 188 -19.29 -14.43 -4.13
C GLN A 188 -17.85 -14.47 -3.61
N GLU A 189 -17.42 -15.60 -3.04
CA GLU A 189 -16.03 -15.84 -2.65
C GLU A 189 -15.06 -15.61 -3.81
N ALA A 190 -15.31 -16.24 -4.97
CA ALA A 190 -14.46 -16.07 -6.15
C ALA A 190 -14.36 -14.59 -6.60
N ARG A 191 -15.45 -13.83 -6.48
CA ARG A 191 -15.45 -12.39 -6.77
C ARG A 191 -14.66 -11.60 -5.73
N LEU A 192 -14.82 -11.90 -4.44
CA LEU A 192 -14.08 -11.26 -3.35
C LEU A 192 -12.57 -11.50 -3.48
N VAL A 193 -12.16 -12.71 -3.89
CA VAL A 193 -10.76 -13.05 -4.22
C VAL A 193 -10.27 -12.26 -5.42
N GLN A 194 -11.05 -12.21 -6.51
CA GLN A 194 -10.70 -11.41 -7.70
C GLN A 194 -10.50 -9.92 -7.38
N MET A 195 -11.28 -9.39 -6.42
CA MET A 195 -11.16 -8.02 -5.95
C MET A 195 -10.05 -7.81 -4.90
N GLY A 196 -9.39 -8.88 -4.43
CA GLY A 196 -8.34 -8.81 -3.41
C GLY A 196 -8.86 -8.39 -2.02
N ILE A 197 -10.13 -8.63 -1.74
CA ILE A 197 -10.75 -8.39 -0.42
C ILE A 197 -10.43 -9.54 0.52
N ILE A 198 -10.51 -10.77 0.00
CA ILE A 198 -10.09 -12.00 0.67
C ILE A 198 -9.06 -12.73 -0.21
N ASP A 199 -8.43 -13.75 0.36
CA ASP A 199 -7.36 -14.57 -0.23
C ASP A 199 -7.69 -16.06 -0.15
#